data_AF-A0A7V4GBC1-F1
#
_entry.id   AF-A0A7V4GBC1-F1
#
_cell.length_a   1.000
_cell.length_b   1.000
_cell.length_c   1.000
_cell.angle_alpha   90.00
_cell.angle_beta   90.00
_cell.angle_gamma   90.00
#
_symmetry.space_group_name_H-M   'P 1'
#
loop_
_entity.id
_entity.type
_entity.pdbx_description
1 polymer ?
#
loop_
_entity_poly.entity_id
_entity_poly.type
_entity_poly.pdbx_seq_one_letter_code
_entity_poly.pdbx_strand_id
1 'polypeptide(L)'
;MSPFAVVLLGWCGCKALVKRPFKAPGAERRTLRRAAAERLAPLSPDGREALRGAGACLACGRCDERSGSAAPVVGPSSWVLGGLRDLTDHDLAAEAPGPDERLAELEAACPAGVPFRRLAAATRTMRDRMQRPAQDSRRRAR
;
A
#
# COMPACT_ATOMS: atom_id res chain seq x y z
N MET A 1 12.99 -2.72 30.78
CA MET A 1 12.23 -1.52 30.37
C MET A 1 12.37 -0.47 31.47
N SER A 2 12.78 0.75 31.13
CA SER A 2 12.94 1.83 32.12
C SER A 2 11.57 2.29 32.65
N PRO A 3 11.38 2.46 33.98
CA PRO A 3 10.11 2.92 34.56
C PRO A 3 9.68 4.29 34.02
N PHE A 4 10.63 5.14 33.63
CA PHE A 4 10.36 6.42 32.99
C PHE A 4 9.65 6.29 31.64
N ALA A 5 9.95 5.24 30.87
CA ALA A 5 9.33 5.01 29.57
C ALA A 5 7.84 4.67 29.71
N VAL A 6 7.46 3.91 30.75
CA VAL A 6 6.06 3.53 31.02
C VAL A 6 5.24 4.75 31.43
N VAL A 7 5.79 5.61 32.29
CA VAL A 7 5.11 6.85 32.72
C VAL A 7 4.96 7.83 31.56
N LEU A 8 6.01 8.00 30.73
CA LEU A 8 5.94 8.86 29.55
C LEU A 8 4.92 8.35 28.52
N LEU A 9 4.89 7.04 28.24
CA LEU A 9 3.92 6.44 27.33
C LEU A 9 2.48 6.60 27.85
N GLY A 10 2.26 6.34 29.15
CA GLY A 10 0.96 6.54 29.79
C GLY A 10 0.49 7.99 29.71
N TRP A 11 1.37 8.94 30.03
CA TRP A 11 1.06 10.38 29.97
C TRP A 11 0.76 10.87 28.55
N CYS A 12 1.54 10.43 27.56
CA CYS A 12 1.29 10.74 26.15
C CYS A 12 -0.05 10.15 25.67
N GLY A 13 -0.37 8.93 26.09
CA GLY A 13 -1.66 8.29 25.81
C GLY A 13 -2.84 9.09 26.38
N CYS A 14 -2.77 9.50 27.65
CA CYS A 14 -3.78 10.34 28.29
C CYS A 14 -3.97 11.68 27.56
N LYS A 15 -2.87 12.37 27.21
CA LYS A 15 -2.95 13.62 26.44
C LYS A 15 -3.59 13.43 25.06
N ALA A 16 -3.32 12.31 24.39
CA ALA A 16 -3.89 12.02 23.08
C ALA A 16 -5.41 11.76 23.15
N LEU A 17 -5.87 11.08 24.21
CA LEU A 17 -7.30 10.82 24.44
C LEU A 17 -8.08 12.10 24.75
N VAL A 18 -7.54 12.96 25.62
CA VAL A 18 -8.18 14.22 26.02
C VAL A 18 -8.29 15.23 24.86
N LYS A 19 -7.34 15.21 23.91
CA LYS A 19 -7.35 16.12 22.74
C LYS A 19 -8.17 15.60 21.56
N ARG A 20 -8.62 14.34 21.58
CA ARG A 20 -9.32 13.69 20.46
C ARG A 20 -10.69 14.30 20.11
N PRO A 21 -11.55 14.71 21.07
CA PRO A 21 -12.85 15.31 20.74
C PRO A 21 -12.76 16.78 20.29
N PHE A 22 -11.63 17.46 20.51
CA PHE A 22 -11.45 18.89 20.18
C PHE A 22 -10.75 19.13 18.82
N LYS A 23 -10.67 18.12 17.94
CA LYS A 23 -10.06 18.30 16.63
C LYS A 23 -10.94 19.21 15.76
N ALA A 24 -10.43 20.42 15.49
CA ALA A 24 -11.10 21.44 14.70
C ALA A 24 -11.57 20.93 13.32
N PRO A 25 -12.72 21.41 12.82
CA PRO A 25 -13.17 21.13 11.46
C PRO A 25 -12.06 21.49 10.46
N GLY A 26 -11.69 20.54 9.60
CA GLY A 26 -10.58 20.68 8.64
C GLY A 26 -9.25 20.03 9.06
N ALA A 27 -9.15 19.44 10.25
CA ALA A 27 -8.00 18.61 10.64
C ALA A 27 -7.78 17.44 9.66
N GLU A 28 -8.86 16.80 9.20
CA GLU A 28 -8.84 15.71 8.22
C GLU A 28 -8.24 16.13 6.87
N ARG A 29 -8.64 17.30 6.32
CA ARG A 29 -8.07 17.83 5.08
C ARG A 29 -6.57 18.12 5.20
N ARG A 30 -6.11 18.62 6.36
CA ARG A 30 -4.67 18.84 6.61
C ARG A 30 -3.91 17.51 6.72
N THR A 31 -4.48 16.51 7.36
CA THR A 31 -3.91 15.16 7.44
C THR A 31 -3.81 14.51 6.07
N LEU A 32 -4.87 14.59 5.24
CA LEU A 32 -4.87 14.06 3.87
C LEU A 32 -3.86 14.79 2.97
N ARG A 33 -3.69 16.11 3.13
CA ARG A 33 -2.65 16.87 2.41
C ARG A 33 -1.23 16.45 2.80
N ARG A 34 -0.96 16.24 4.10
CA ARG A 34 0.36 15.75 4.57
C ARG A 34 0.61 14.32 4.11
N ALA A 35 -0.40 13.46 4.22
CA ALA A 35 -0.33 12.10 3.71
C ALA A 35 -0.03 12.08 2.21
N ALA A 36 -0.69 12.90 1.39
CA ALA A 36 -0.37 13.02 -0.03
C ALA A 36 1.06 13.54 -0.30
N ALA A 37 1.56 14.49 0.51
CA ALA A 37 2.95 14.95 0.42
C ALA A 37 3.96 13.84 0.79
N GLU A 38 3.59 12.97 1.71
CA GLU A 38 4.34 11.76 2.10
C GLU A 38 4.05 10.56 1.18
N ARG A 39 3.32 10.76 0.07
CA ARG A 39 2.86 9.71 -0.85
C ARG A 39 2.01 8.62 -0.18
N LEU A 40 1.45 8.86 1.00
CA LEU A 40 0.51 7.98 1.68
C LEU A 40 -0.89 8.17 1.09
N ALA A 41 -1.15 7.51 -0.05
CA ALA A 41 -2.45 7.51 -0.68
C ALA A 41 -3.49 6.81 0.23
N PRO A 42 -4.66 7.41 0.49
CA PRO A 42 -5.74 6.70 1.17
C PRO A 42 -6.26 5.56 0.29
N LEU A 43 -6.18 4.34 0.82
CA LEU A 43 -6.65 3.11 0.17
C LEU A 43 -8.18 3.06 0.17
N SER A 44 -8.78 2.59 -0.93
CA SER A 44 -10.20 2.23 -0.96
C SER A 44 -10.49 1.04 -0.02
N PRO A 45 -11.75 0.81 0.37
CA PRO A 45 -12.14 -0.42 1.07
C PRO A 45 -11.63 -1.68 0.36
N ASP A 46 -11.82 -1.77 -0.96
CA ASP A 46 -11.37 -2.91 -1.77
C ASP A 46 -9.84 -3.04 -1.80
N GLY A 47 -9.13 -1.91 -1.88
CA GLY A 47 -7.66 -1.90 -1.81
C GLY A 47 -7.13 -2.37 -0.46
N ARG A 48 -7.82 -2.03 0.63
CA ARG A 48 -7.48 -2.55 1.97
C ARG A 48 -7.69 -4.05 2.07
N GLU A 49 -8.77 -4.57 1.49
CA GLU A 49 -9.04 -6.02 1.48
C GLU A 49 -7.99 -6.77 0.63
N ALA A 50 -7.66 -6.24 -0.54
CA ALA A 50 -6.62 -6.81 -1.39
C ALA A 50 -5.27 -6.86 -0.67
N LEU A 51 -4.88 -5.79 0.03
CA LEU A 51 -3.64 -5.74 0.82
C LEU A 51 -3.66 -6.69 2.03
N ARG A 52 -4.81 -6.94 2.67
CA ARG A 52 -4.92 -8.01 3.67
C ARG A 52 -4.64 -9.38 3.02
N GLY A 53 -5.15 -9.62 1.83
CA GLY A 53 -4.86 -10.82 1.04
C GLY A 53 -3.37 -10.97 0.71
N ALA A 54 -2.67 -9.88 0.38
CA ALA A 54 -1.21 -9.90 0.23
C ALA A 54 -0.47 -10.31 1.52
N GLY A 55 -1.05 -10.00 2.68
CA GLY A 55 -0.53 -10.41 4.00
C GLY A 55 -0.46 -11.93 4.21
N ALA A 56 -1.21 -12.72 3.43
CA ALA A 56 -1.17 -14.17 3.46
C ALA A 56 0.05 -14.78 2.72
N CYS A 57 0.81 -13.97 1.97
CA CYS A 57 1.94 -14.46 1.19
C CYS A 57 2.98 -15.17 2.08
N LEU A 58 3.25 -16.44 1.78
CA LEU A 58 4.20 -17.30 2.50
C LEU A 58 5.63 -17.20 1.96
N ALA A 59 5.89 -16.35 0.96
CA ALA A 59 7.18 -16.27 0.27
C ALA A 59 7.68 -17.62 -0.31
N CYS A 60 6.78 -18.49 -0.74
CA CYS A 60 7.12 -19.85 -1.19
C CYS A 60 7.77 -19.95 -2.59
N GLY A 61 7.89 -18.84 -3.34
CA GLY A 61 8.53 -18.80 -4.67
C GLY A 61 7.76 -19.45 -5.83
N ARG A 62 6.69 -20.21 -5.57
CA ARG A 62 5.96 -20.96 -6.61
C ARG A 62 5.37 -20.10 -7.74
N CYS A 63 4.97 -18.87 -7.42
CA CYS A 63 4.51 -17.92 -8.43
C CYS A 63 5.66 -17.42 -9.31
N ASP A 64 6.87 -17.29 -8.75
CA ASP A 64 8.06 -16.88 -9.49
C ASP A 64 8.50 -17.96 -10.46
N GLU A 65 8.59 -19.21 -10.00
CA GLU A 65 8.88 -20.38 -10.84
C GLU A 65 7.94 -20.46 -12.04
N ARG A 66 6.64 -20.33 -11.80
CA ARG A 66 5.63 -20.36 -12.87
C ARG A 66 5.79 -19.19 -13.81
N SER A 67 6.09 -17.99 -13.30
CA SER A 67 6.20 -16.76 -14.10
C SER A 67 7.35 -16.78 -15.09
N GLY A 68 8.30 -17.70 -14.97
CA GLY A 68 9.52 -17.69 -15.75
C GLY A 68 10.44 -16.52 -15.40
N SER A 69 10.16 -15.81 -14.29
CA SER A 69 11.04 -14.79 -13.75
C SER A 69 12.31 -15.46 -13.23
N ALA A 70 13.36 -15.43 -14.05
CA ALA A 70 14.69 -15.89 -13.66
C ALA A 70 15.40 -14.88 -12.74
N ALA A 71 14.84 -13.68 -12.58
CA ALA A 71 15.44 -12.61 -11.79
C ALA A 71 14.85 -12.60 -10.36
N PRO A 72 15.65 -12.89 -9.32
CA PRO A 72 15.19 -12.96 -7.92
C PRO A 72 14.66 -11.63 -7.35
N VAL A 73 14.78 -10.53 -8.10
CA VAL A 73 14.43 -9.17 -7.67
C VAL A 73 13.10 -8.69 -8.28
N VAL A 74 12.64 -9.29 -9.38
CA VAL A 74 11.47 -8.81 -10.17
C VAL A 74 10.48 -9.98 -10.41
N GLY A 75 10.16 -10.71 -9.34
CA GLY A 75 9.20 -11.81 -9.38
C GLY A 75 7.84 -11.41 -8.78
N PRO A 76 6.75 -12.11 -9.09
CA PRO A 76 5.48 -11.94 -8.41
C PRO A 76 5.56 -11.94 -6.87
N SER A 77 6.46 -12.71 -6.25
CA SER A 77 6.63 -12.71 -4.80
C SER A 77 7.30 -11.43 -4.29
N SER A 78 8.32 -10.91 -4.99
CA SER A 78 9.00 -9.67 -4.63
C SER A 78 8.09 -8.46 -4.84
N TRP A 79 7.23 -8.49 -5.85
CA TRP A 79 6.17 -7.51 -6.04
C TRP A 79 5.19 -7.49 -4.86
N VAL A 80 4.76 -8.65 -4.36
CA VAL A 80 3.84 -8.75 -3.22
C VAL A 80 4.49 -8.34 -1.90
N LEU A 81 5.75 -8.76 -1.67
CA LEU A 81 6.43 -8.54 -0.38
C LEU A 81 7.13 -7.19 -0.29
N GLY A 82 7.68 -6.69 -1.40
CA GLY A 82 8.38 -5.42 -1.50
C GLY A 82 7.46 -4.32 -2.02
N GLY A 83 6.99 -4.46 -3.26
CA GLY A 83 6.22 -3.42 -3.94
C GLY A 83 4.94 -2.99 -3.22
N LEU A 84 4.20 -3.93 -2.62
CA LEU A 84 2.96 -3.60 -1.89
C LEU A 84 3.19 -3.11 -0.45
N ARG A 85 4.33 -3.42 0.15
CA ARG A 85 4.67 -2.99 1.52
C ARG A 85 5.38 -1.66 1.53
N ASP A 86 6.06 -1.32 0.45
CA ASP A 86 6.59 0.02 0.22
C ASP A 86 5.50 0.94 -0.35
N LEU A 87 4.70 1.51 0.56
CA LEU A 87 3.66 2.48 0.23
C LEU A 87 4.23 3.84 -0.26
N THR A 88 5.54 3.98 -0.45
CA THR A 88 6.15 5.20 -0.98
C THR A 88 6.55 5.09 -2.45
N ASP A 89 6.70 3.86 -2.94
CA ASP A 89 7.08 3.54 -4.32
C ASP A 89 5.91 2.93 -5.13
N HIS A 90 4.85 3.73 -5.28
CA HIS A 90 3.64 3.34 -6.04
C HIS A 90 3.92 3.05 -7.51
N ASP A 91 5.00 3.61 -8.05
CA ASP A 91 5.39 3.39 -9.43
C ASP A 91 5.94 1.97 -9.58
N LEU A 92 6.77 1.46 -8.66
CA LEU A 92 7.13 0.05 -8.66
C LEU A 92 5.94 -0.86 -8.30
N ALA A 93 5.09 -0.46 -7.36
CA ALA A 93 3.93 -1.25 -6.94
C ALA A 93 2.89 -1.46 -8.05
N ALA A 94 2.77 -0.53 -9.00
CA ALA A 94 1.79 -0.62 -10.09
C ALA A 94 2.37 -1.16 -11.40
N GLU A 95 3.66 -1.54 -11.43
CA GLU A 95 4.24 -2.44 -12.42
C GLU A 95 3.96 -3.89 -12.00
N ALA A 96 2.74 -4.35 -12.28
CA ALA A 96 2.37 -5.73 -12.02
C ALA A 96 3.27 -6.68 -12.85
N PRO A 97 3.58 -7.88 -12.35
CA PRO A 97 4.54 -8.82 -12.96
C PRO A 97 4.00 -9.52 -14.23
N GLY A 98 2.99 -8.94 -14.89
CA GLY A 98 2.38 -9.50 -16.10
C GLY A 98 0.97 -8.97 -16.39
N PRO A 99 0.37 -9.40 -17.52
CA PRO A 99 -1.01 -9.09 -17.88
C PRO A 99 -2.01 -9.78 -16.95
N ASP A 100 -3.26 -9.33 -16.94
CA ASP A 100 -4.30 -9.78 -16.01
C ASP A 100 -4.61 -11.28 -16.12
N GLU A 101 -4.53 -11.85 -17.32
CA GLU A 101 -4.68 -13.28 -17.58
C GLU A 101 -3.60 -14.08 -16.84
N ARG A 102 -2.36 -13.58 -16.89
CA ARG A 102 -1.23 -14.20 -16.21
C ARG A 102 -1.37 -14.10 -14.69
N LEU A 103 -1.86 -12.97 -14.19
CA LEU A 103 -2.16 -12.80 -12.77
C LEU A 103 -3.26 -13.77 -12.30
N ALA A 104 -4.26 -14.06 -13.13
CA ALA A 104 -5.30 -15.06 -12.84
C ALA A 104 -4.70 -16.46 -12.66
N GLU A 105 -3.78 -16.85 -13.54
CA GLU A 105 -3.08 -18.14 -13.45
C GLU A 105 -2.22 -18.25 -12.18
N LEU A 106 -1.53 -17.17 -11.80
CA LEU A 106 -0.74 -17.11 -10.57
C LEU A 106 -1.61 -17.15 -9.32
N GLU A 107 -2.77 -16.50 -9.34
CA GLU A 107 -3.76 -16.51 -8.26
C GLU A 107 -4.33 -17.91 -8.05
N ALA A 108 -4.72 -18.61 -9.13
CA ALA A 108 -5.17 -20.00 -9.07
C ALA A 108 -4.09 -20.98 -8.59
N ALA A 109 -2.81 -20.65 -8.81
CA ALA A 109 -1.66 -21.44 -8.40
C ALA A 109 -1.28 -21.28 -6.92
N CYS A 110 -1.69 -20.17 -6.30
CA CYS A 110 -1.12 -19.72 -5.04
C CYS A 110 -1.70 -20.53 -3.87
N PRO A 111 -0.89 -21.28 -3.10
CA PRO A 111 -1.40 -22.05 -1.97
C PRO A 111 -1.95 -21.15 -0.84
N ALA A 112 -1.52 -19.89 -0.79
CA ALA A 112 -1.98 -18.90 0.19
C ALA A 112 -3.18 -18.06 -0.31
N GLY A 113 -3.64 -18.27 -1.55
CA GLY A 113 -4.75 -17.51 -2.13
C GLY A 113 -4.47 -16.00 -2.28
N VAL A 114 -3.23 -15.62 -2.63
CA VAL A 114 -2.88 -14.21 -2.83
C VAL A 114 -3.65 -13.64 -4.03
N PRO A 115 -4.43 -12.55 -3.87
CA PRO A 115 -5.32 -12.05 -4.91
C PRO A 115 -4.59 -11.13 -5.91
N PHE A 116 -3.71 -11.68 -6.73
CA PHE A 116 -2.82 -10.94 -7.64
C PHE A 116 -3.56 -9.92 -8.53
N ARG A 117 -4.73 -10.28 -9.08
CA ARG A 117 -5.49 -9.36 -9.95
C ARG A 117 -6.03 -8.15 -9.18
N ARG A 118 -6.60 -8.41 -8.01
CA ARG A 118 -7.15 -7.34 -7.15
C ARG A 118 -6.04 -6.41 -6.65
N LEU A 119 -4.88 -6.98 -6.34
CA LEU A 119 -3.69 -6.23 -5.97
C LEU A 119 -3.22 -5.31 -7.11
N ALA A 120 -3.14 -5.81 -8.33
CA ALA A 120 -2.73 -5.02 -9.48
C ALA A 120 -3.73 -3.90 -9.80
N ALA A 121 -5.04 -4.17 -9.67
CA ALA A 121 -6.07 -3.14 -9.83
C ALA A 121 -5.97 -2.06 -8.74
N ALA A 122 -5.72 -2.47 -7.49
CA ALA A 122 -5.58 -1.56 -6.36
C ALA A 122 -4.36 -0.64 -6.51
N THR A 123 -3.21 -1.18 -6.90
CA THR A 123 -1.98 -0.36 -7.08
C THR A 123 -2.09 0.59 -8.25
N ARG A 124 -2.68 0.17 -9.39
CA ARG A 124 -2.95 1.08 -10.52
C ARG A 124 -3.89 2.22 -10.11
N THR A 125 -4.99 1.90 -9.42
CA THR A 125 -5.91 2.91 -8.88
C THR A 125 -5.21 3.88 -7.92
N MET A 126 -4.31 3.36 -7.09
CA MET A 126 -3.53 4.15 -6.14
C MET A 126 -2.56 5.10 -6.86
N ARG A 127 -1.83 4.61 -7.87
CA ARG A 127 -0.97 5.42 -8.74
C ARG A 127 -1.75 6.55 -9.41
N ASP A 128 -2.89 6.24 -10.04
CA ASP A 128 -3.72 7.24 -10.72
C ASP A 128 -4.19 8.35 -9.77
N ARG A 129 -4.55 7.99 -8.53
CA ARG A 129 -4.93 8.95 -7.48
C ARG A 129 -3.77 9.85 -7.06
N MET A 130 -2.54 9.34 -7.06
CA MET A 130 -1.34 10.13 -6.75
C MET A 130 -0.91 11.04 -7.90
N GLN A 131 -1.18 10.66 -9.15
CA GLN A 131 -0.85 11.47 -10.32
C GLN A 131 -1.87 12.59 -10.60
N ARG A 132 -3.15 12.43 -10.22
CA ARG A 132 -4.21 13.46 -10.42
C ARG A 132 -3.86 14.85 -9.83
N PRO A 133 -3.38 15.00 -8.59
CA PRO A 133 -2.96 16.28 -8.04
C PRO A 133 -1.77 16.91 -8.79
N ALA A 134 -0.86 16.07 -9.30
CA ALA A 134 0.34 16.52 -10.02
C ALA A 134 0.03 16.98 -11.47
N GLN A 135 -1.03 16.44 -12.08
CA GLN A 135 -1.47 16.84 -13.42
C GLN A 135 -2.26 18.16 -13.40
N ASP A 136 -3.13 18.36 -12.40
CA ASP A 136 -3.97 19.56 -12.29
C ASP A 136 -3.16 20.84 -11.98
N SER A 137 -2.02 20.72 -11.28
CA SER A 137 -1.09 21.82 -11.05
C SER A 137 -0.30 22.22 -12.30
N ARG A 138 0.11 21.26 -13.15
CA ARG A 138 0.78 21.55 -14.44
C ARG A 138 -0.17 22.23 -15.45
N ARG A 139 -1.45 21.89 -15.40
CA ARG A 139 -2.48 22.46 -16.31
C ARG A 139 -2.85 23.90 -16.00
N ARG A 140 -2.65 24.36 -14.76
CA ARG A 140 -2.85 25.77 -14.33
C ARG A 140 -1.63 26.66 -14.55
N ALA A 141 -0.47 26.08 -14.84
CA ALA A 141 0.79 26.78 -15.08
C ALA A 141 1.09 27.02 -16.58
N ARG A 142 0.18 26.59 -17.47
CA ARG A 142 0.16 26.89 -18.90
C ARG A 142 -1.01 27.82 -19.20
#